data_AF-A0A0T2Q8B1-F1
#
_entry.id   AF-A0A0T2Q8B1-F1
#
_cell.length_a   1.000
_cell.length_b   1.000
_cell.length_c   1.000
_cell.angle_alpha   90.00
_cell.angle_beta   90.00
_cell.angle_gamma   90.00
#
_symmetry.space_group_name_H-M   'P 1'
#
loop_
_entity.id
_entity.type
_entity.pdbx_description
1 polymer ?
#
loop_
_entity_poly.entity_id
_entity_poly.type
_entity_poly.pdbx_seq_one_letter_code
_entity_poly.pdbx_strand_id
1 'polypeptide(L)'
;MKEPYGMTVFCDDIRDEVSNKKTYVGVYAGEMIVGDGLPAMVPSLGLAIKYLEPFDMPVQPVSIRVFAPGEGGDSEVLVDVELPADRPQRPLGNQTDPLAEFRAHMLDFRFSPLLIKAEGHIKVRAYVGDEEKEIRLGSLRIRKLTSEDGAHSDQVQVLESRAKAGKRATF
;
A
#
# COMPACT_ATOMS: atom_id res chain seq x y z
N MET A 1 -17.98 19.55 7.62
CA MET A 1 -17.83 18.99 6.26
C MET A 1 -16.89 17.81 6.36
N LYS A 2 -17.19 16.67 5.74
CA LYS A 2 -16.27 15.52 5.75
C LYS A 2 -15.12 15.82 4.80
N GLU A 3 -13.95 15.26 5.08
CA GLU A 3 -12.80 15.39 4.19
C GLU A 3 -12.57 14.10 3.41
N PRO A 4 -12.04 14.17 2.18
CA PRO A 4 -11.63 12.97 1.47
C PRO A 4 -10.45 12.31 2.19
N TYR A 5 -10.42 10.98 2.15
CA TYR A 5 -9.40 10.16 2.81
C TYR A 5 -9.22 8.85 2.06
N GLY A 6 -8.29 8.02 2.51
CA GLY A 6 -8.11 6.71 1.92
C GLY A 6 -6.98 5.94 2.57
N MET A 7 -6.67 4.80 1.94
CA MET A 7 -5.61 3.92 2.40
C MET A 7 -4.98 3.16 1.21
N THR A 8 -3.78 2.65 1.41
CA THR A 8 -3.12 1.72 0.49
C THR A 8 -2.72 0.47 1.24
N VAL A 9 -3.07 -0.69 0.70
CA VAL A 9 -2.48 -1.97 1.09
C VAL A 9 -1.28 -2.23 0.18
N PHE A 10 -0.12 -2.42 0.79
CA PHE A 10 1.10 -2.83 0.09
C PHE A 10 1.28 -4.34 0.26
N CYS A 11 1.52 -5.06 -0.83
CA CYS A 11 1.67 -6.52 -0.81
C CYS A 11 2.59 -7.01 -1.93
N ASP A 12 3.02 -8.27 -1.89
CA ASP A 12 3.83 -8.85 -2.98
C ASP A 12 2.98 -9.10 -4.24
N ASP A 13 1.72 -9.51 -4.07
CA ASP A 13 0.85 -9.86 -5.19
C ASP A 13 -0.62 -9.53 -4.89
N ILE A 14 -1.35 -9.12 -5.92
CA ILE A 14 -2.79 -8.86 -5.88
C ILE A 14 -3.43 -9.86 -6.84
N ARG A 15 -4.41 -10.63 -6.38
CA ARG A 15 -5.16 -11.55 -7.24
C ARG A 15 -6.62 -11.17 -7.29
N ASP A 16 -7.18 -11.26 -8.48
CA ASP A 16 -8.61 -11.09 -8.72
C ASP A 16 -9.27 -12.47 -8.63
N GLU A 17 -10.24 -12.58 -7.73
CA GLU A 17 -10.97 -13.82 -7.48
C GLU A 17 -12.36 -13.75 -8.14
N VAL A 18 -13.01 -14.90 -8.27
CA VAL A 18 -14.42 -14.96 -8.66
C VAL A 18 -15.25 -14.09 -7.71
N SER A 19 -16.24 -13.38 -8.26
CA SER A 19 -17.16 -12.48 -7.55
C SER A 19 -16.56 -11.16 -7.03
N ASN A 20 -15.65 -10.53 -7.77
CA ASN A 20 -15.08 -9.20 -7.44
C ASN A 20 -14.35 -9.13 -6.09
N LYS A 21 -13.88 -10.27 -5.58
CA LYS A 21 -13.04 -10.33 -4.38
C LYS A 21 -11.58 -10.19 -4.79
N LYS A 22 -10.75 -9.72 -3.86
CA LYS A 22 -9.31 -9.62 -4.05
C LYS A 22 -8.58 -10.37 -2.95
N THR A 23 -7.50 -11.03 -3.35
CA THR A 23 -6.53 -11.65 -2.43
C THR A 23 -5.26 -10.81 -2.45
N TYR A 24 -4.80 -10.40 -1.28
CA TYR A 24 -3.51 -9.72 -1.10
C TYR A 24 -2.52 -10.70 -0.47
N VAL A 25 -1.43 -11.01 -1.18
CA VAL A 25 -0.43 -11.99 -0.75
C VAL A 25 0.83 -11.26 -0.31
N GLY A 26 1.41 -11.63 0.84
CA GLY A 26 2.64 -11.01 1.33
C GLY A 26 2.44 -9.54 1.72
N VAL A 27 1.44 -9.25 2.56
CA VAL A 27 1.10 -7.87 2.95
C VAL A 27 2.18 -7.29 3.87
N TYR A 28 2.68 -6.11 3.51
CA TYR A 28 3.63 -5.37 4.32
C TYR A 28 2.92 -4.56 5.41
N ALA A 29 3.35 -4.73 6.67
CA ALA A 29 2.80 -4.04 7.84
C ALA A 29 3.47 -2.68 8.11
N GLY A 30 3.77 -1.93 7.04
CA GLY A 30 4.37 -0.59 7.12
C GLY A 30 5.87 -0.51 6.79
N GLU A 31 6.57 -1.65 6.72
CA GLU A 31 7.96 -1.70 6.26
C GLU A 31 8.27 -2.89 5.35
N MET A 32 9.20 -2.66 4.43
CA MET A 32 9.88 -3.64 3.58
C MET A 32 11.36 -3.62 3.94
N ILE A 33 11.89 -4.79 4.32
CA ILE A 33 13.29 -4.96 4.67
C ILE A 33 13.99 -5.64 3.50
N VAL A 34 15.05 -5.00 3.02
CA VAL A 34 15.82 -5.50 1.88
C VAL A 34 17.11 -6.16 2.39
N GLY A 35 17.23 -7.47 2.15
CA GLY A 35 18.35 -8.29 2.64
C GLY A 35 19.65 -8.09 1.86
N ASP A 36 19.59 -8.04 0.54
CA ASP A 36 20.78 -8.03 -0.35
C ASP A 36 21.46 -6.65 -0.48
N GLY A 37 21.05 -5.68 0.34
CA GLY A 37 21.51 -4.29 0.26
C GLY A 37 20.73 -3.46 -0.77
N LEU A 38 21.23 -2.26 -1.08
CA LEU A 38 20.64 -1.39 -2.09
C LEU A 38 21.70 -0.96 -3.10
N PRO A 39 21.33 -0.81 -4.39
CA PRO A 39 19.98 -0.98 -4.95
C PRO A 39 19.51 -2.45 -4.97
N ALA A 40 18.20 -2.68 -4.88
CA ALA A 40 17.62 -4.03 -4.89
C ALA A 40 16.48 -4.17 -5.87
N MET A 41 16.41 -5.34 -6.48
CA MET A 41 15.32 -5.76 -7.35
C MET A 41 14.26 -6.47 -6.52
N VAL A 42 13.14 -5.81 -6.28
CA VAL A 42 11.96 -6.43 -5.66
C VAL A 42 11.22 -7.21 -6.75
N PRO A 43 10.99 -8.53 -6.58
CA PRO A 43 10.36 -9.35 -7.62
C PRO A 43 8.98 -8.85 -8.02
N SER A 44 8.17 -8.45 -7.03
CA SER A 44 6.85 -7.88 -7.26
C SER A 44 6.45 -6.96 -6.09
N LEU A 45 5.76 -5.88 -6.40
CA LEU A 45 5.10 -5.02 -5.43
C LEU A 45 3.71 -4.60 -5.95
N GLY A 46 2.68 -4.99 -5.23
CA GLY A 46 1.29 -4.61 -5.41
C GLY A 46 0.87 -3.47 -4.48
N LEU A 47 0.13 -2.51 -5.02
CA LEU A 47 -0.49 -1.40 -4.28
C LEU A 47 -2.00 -1.45 -4.55
N ALA A 48 -2.79 -1.82 -3.56
CA ALA A 48 -4.25 -1.71 -3.62
C ALA A 48 -4.69 -0.42 -2.90
N ILE A 49 -5.04 0.59 -3.68
CA ILE A 49 -5.35 1.94 -3.22
C ILE A 49 -6.86 2.11 -3.15
N LYS A 50 -7.35 2.56 -2.01
CA LYS A 50 -8.74 2.98 -1.82
C LYS A 50 -8.76 4.46 -1.49
N TYR A 51 -9.38 5.25 -2.35
CA TYR A 51 -9.64 6.67 -2.15
C TYR A 51 -11.15 6.91 -1.98
N LEU A 52 -11.53 7.73 -1.01
CA LEU A 52 -12.90 8.00 -0.61
C LEU A 52 -13.14 9.50 -0.63
N GLU A 53 -14.12 9.94 -1.41
CA GLU A 53 -14.48 11.34 -1.57
C GLU A 53 -15.93 11.57 -1.12
N PRO A 54 -16.21 12.53 -0.22
CA PRO A 54 -17.58 12.81 0.24
C PRO A 54 -18.51 13.22 -0.91
N PHE A 55 -19.75 12.72 -0.93
CA PHE A 55 -20.75 13.14 -1.91
C PHE A 55 -21.22 14.59 -1.75
N ASP A 56 -21.07 15.18 -0.55
CA ASP A 56 -21.40 16.58 -0.27
C ASP A 56 -20.33 17.57 -0.80
N MET A 57 -19.21 17.06 -1.32
CA MET A 57 -18.18 17.85 -2.00
C MET A 57 -18.43 17.86 -3.53
N PRO A 58 -18.27 19.01 -4.21
CA PRO A 58 -18.24 19.05 -5.67
C PRO A 58 -17.12 18.14 -6.21
N VAL A 59 -17.39 17.43 -7.32
CA VAL A 59 -16.35 16.66 -7.98
C VAL A 59 -15.29 17.60 -8.53
N GLN A 60 -14.05 17.42 -8.07
CA GLN A 60 -12.87 18.15 -8.52
C GLN A 60 -11.91 17.21 -9.25
N PRO A 61 -11.00 17.71 -10.12
CA PRO A 61 -9.91 16.90 -10.67
C PRO A 61 -9.14 16.22 -9.53
N VAL A 62 -8.81 14.93 -9.71
CA VAL A 62 -8.03 14.18 -8.73
C VAL A 62 -6.96 13.38 -9.45
N SER A 63 -5.70 13.55 -9.08
CA SER A 63 -4.61 12.68 -9.51
C SER A 63 -4.13 11.80 -8.36
N ILE A 64 -3.80 10.54 -8.67
CA ILE A 64 -3.16 9.59 -7.77
C ILE A 64 -1.71 9.46 -8.20
N ARG A 65 -0.79 9.77 -7.29
CA ARG A 65 0.66 9.65 -7.50
C ARG A 65 1.28 8.66 -6.54
N VAL A 66 2.18 7.84 -7.07
CA VAL A 66 3.03 6.92 -6.29
C VAL A 66 4.46 7.37 -6.46
N PHE A 67 5.15 7.58 -5.35
CA PHE A 67 6.55 7.98 -5.31
C PHE A 67 7.40 6.87 -4.71
N ALA A 68 8.59 6.64 -5.25
CA ALA A 68 9.64 5.79 -4.70
C ALA A 68 10.81 6.63 -4.15
N PRO A 69 11.58 6.10 -3.19
CA PRO A 69 12.81 6.75 -2.76
C PRO A 69 13.88 6.65 -3.86
N GLY A 70 14.40 7.81 -4.27
CA GLY A 70 15.52 7.96 -5.18
C GLY A 70 16.84 8.21 -4.45
N GLU A 71 17.93 8.28 -5.22
CA GLU A 71 19.25 8.62 -4.70
C GLU A 71 19.30 10.09 -4.21
N GLY A 72 20.13 10.37 -3.20
CA GLY A 72 20.30 11.74 -2.69
C GLY A 72 19.11 12.30 -1.90
N GLY A 73 18.06 11.51 -1.65
CA GLY A 73 16.85 11.94 -0.93
C GLY A 73 15.73 12.43 -1.84
N ASP A 74 15.95 12.46 -3.15
CA ASP A 74 14.92 12.80 -4.14
C ASP A 74 13.86 11.69 -4.22
N SER A 75 12.64 12.04 -4.63
CA SER A 75 11.55 11.08 -4.84
C SER A 75 11.31 10.88 -6.33
N GLU A 76 11.23 9.63 -6.77
CA GLU A 76 10.93 9.28 -8.16
C GLU A 76 9.44 8.99 -8.31
N VAL A 77 8.80 9.52 -9.35
CA VAL A 77 7.38 9.23 -9.63
C VAL A 77 7.29 7.88 -10.34
N LEU A 78 6.64 6.90 -9.71
CA LEU A 78 6.35 5.59 -10.28
C LEU A 78 5.03 5.57 -11.06
N VAL A 79 4.05 6.34 -10.58
CA VAL A 79 2.71 6.43 -11.15
C VAL A 79 2.23 7.86 -11.03
N ASP A 80 1.62 8.37 -12.09
CA ASP A 80 0.82 9.59 -12.10
C ASP A 80 -0.40 9.33 -12.98
N VAL A 81 -1.58 9.21 -12.36
CA VAL A 81 -2.84 8.95 -13.08
C VAL A 81 -3.92 9.90 -12.60
N GLU A 82 -4.75 10.36 -13.52
CA GLU A 82 -5.93 11.15 -13.20
C GLU A 82 -7.17 10.23 -13.08
N LEU A 83 -8.01 10.51 -12.09
CA LEU A 83 -9.32 9.86 -12.00
C LEU A 83 -10.26 10.44 -13.06
N PRO A 84 -11.14 9.61 -13.67
CA PRO A 84 -12.10 10.08 -14.65
C PRO A 84 -12.95 11.26 -14.13
N ALA A 85 -13.26 12.22 -14.98
CA ALA A 85 -14.10 13.37 -14.61
C ALA A 85 -15.58 12.98 -14.45
N ASP A 86 -16.03 11.91 -15.11
CA ASP A 86 -17.42 11.44 -15.16
C ASP A 86 -17.82 10.54 -13.97
N ARG A 87 -17.26 10.81 -12.80
CA ARG A 87 -17.54 10.05 -11.57
C ARG A 87 -19.00 10.22 -11.09
N PRO A 88 -19.59 9.19 -10.46
CA PRO A 88 -20.96 9.26 -9.95
C PRO A 88 -21.14 10.45 -9.02
N GLN A 89 -22.12 11.32 -9.28
CA GLN A 89 -22.36 12.52 -8.47
C GLN A 89 -23.25 12.24 -7.24
N ARG A 90 -23.85 11.05 -7.17
CA ARG A 90 -24.75 10.63 -6.09
C ARG A 90 -24.52 9.15 -5.73
N PRO A 91 -24.87 8.74 -4.51
CA PRO A 91 -24.75 7.34 -4.09
C PRO A 91 -25.57 6.42 -4.98
N LEU A 92 -24.99 5.27 -5.34
CA LEU A 92 -25.70 4.19 -6.04
C LEU A 92 -26.20 3.20 -4.99
N GLY A 93 -27.46 3.33 -4.53
CA GLY A 93 -28.08 2.38 -3.59
C GLY A 93 -28.91 3.04 -2.48
N ASN A 94 -29.31 2.22 -1.48
CA ASN A 94 -30.12 2.67 -0.35
C ASN A 94 -29.32 3.59 0.58
N GLN A 95 -29.87 4.78 0.86
CA GLN A 95 -29.24 5.87 1.63
C GLN A 95 -29.04 5.58 3.13
N THR A 96 -29.25 4.35 3.58
CA THR A 96 -29.12 3.93 4.98
C THR A 96 -27.71 3.43 5.34
N ASP A 97 -26.82 3.23 4.37
CA ASP A 97 -25.43 2.85 4.61
C ASP A 97 -24.58 4.11 4.89
N PRO A 98 -23.92 4.23 6.06
CA PRO A 98 -22.99 5.34 6.33
C PRO A 98 -21.86 5.46 5.30
N LEU A 99 -21.46 4.36 4.63
CA LEU A 99 -20.48 4.41 3.55
C LEU A 99 -21.07 4.88 2.21
N ALA A 100 -22.40 4.93 2.06
CA ALA A 100 -23.05 5.54 0.91
C ALA A 100 -22.81 7.05 0.85
N GLU A 101 -22.24 7.66 1.89
CA GLU A 101 -21.88 9.09 1.91
C GLU A 101 -20.59 9.40 1.14
N PHE A 102 -19.87 8.39 0.63
CA PHE A 102 -18.62 8.55 -0.10
C PHE A 102 -18.64 7.90 -1.50
N ARG A 103 -18.03 8.58 -2.46
CA ARG A 103 -17.55 8.03 -3.73
C ARG A 103 -16.28 7.22 -3.47
N ALA A 104 -16.32 5.92 -3.70
CA ALA A 104 -15.16 5.05 -3.54
C ALA A 104 -14.45 4.79 -4.87
N HIS A 105 -13.15 5.05 -4.90
CA HIS A 105 -12.26 4.75 -6.02
C HIS A 105 -11.25 3.70 -5.57
N MET A 106 -11.24 2.56 -6.25
CA MET A 106 -10.27 1.49 -6.02
C MET A 106 -9.33 1.40 -7.22
N LEU A 107 -8.03 1.49 -6.97
CA LEU A 107 -6.99 1.40 -8.00
C LEU A 107 -5.95 0.39 -7.54
N ASP A 108 -5.60 -0.54 -8.42
CA ASP A 108 -4.56 -1.52 -8.16
C ASP A 108 -3.39 -1.31 -9.12
N PHE A 109 -2.19 -1.18 -8.57
CA PHE A 109 -0.95 -1.16 -9.34
C PHE A 109 -0.11 -2.38 -9.00
N ARG A 110 0.53 -2.99 -10.00
CA ARG A 110 1.47 -4.10 -9.83
C ARG A 110 2.78 -3.73 -10.54
N PHE A 111 3.88 -3.70 -9.80
CA PHE A 111 5.23 -3.52 -10.34
C PHE A 111 5.96 -4.87 -10.29
N SER A 112 6.47 -5.35 -11.42
CA SER A 112 7.17 -6.64 -11.48
C SER A 112 8.14 -6.67 -12.67
N PRO A 113 9.47 -6.58 -12.47
CA PRO A 113 10.15 -6.26 -11.21
C PRO A 113 10.15 -4.76 -10.90
N LEU A 114 10.46 -4.40 -9.64
CA LEU A 114 10.66 -3.01 -9.22
C LEU A 114 12.09 -2.81 -8.69
N LEU A 115 12.83 -1.86 -9.27
CA LEU A 115 14.14 -1.46 -8.78
C LEU A 115 13.98 -0.43 -7.65
N ILE A 116 14.45 -0.76 -6.46
CA ILE A 116 14.53 0.13 -5.31
C ILE A 116 15.98 0.62 -5.17
N LYS A 117 16.18 1.93 -5.31
CA LYS A 117 17.52 2.52 -5.35
C LYS A 117 18.05 2.92 -3.97
N ALA A 118 17.18 3.39 -3.09
CA ALA A 118 17.56 3.96 -1.80
C ALA A 118 16.57 3.58 -0.67
N GLU A 119 17.05 3.73 0.57
CA GLU A 119 16.18 3.67 1.75
C GLU A 119 15.25 4.89 1.76
N GLY A 120 14.08 4.75 2.37
CA GLY A 120 13.12 5.84 2.41
C GLY A 120 11.70 5.33 2.45
N HIS A 121 10.81 5.97 1.69
CA HIS A 121 9.41 5.61 1.69
C HIS A 121 8.85 5.55 0.27
N ILE A 122 8.16 4.46 -0.05
CA ILE A 122 7.15 4.50 -1.11
C ILE A 122 5.96 5.27 -0.54
N LYS A 123 5.50 6.29 -1.25
CA LYS A 123 4.42 7.18 -0.80
C LYS A 123 3.30 7.16 -1.83
N VAL A 124 2.07 7.01 -1.36
CA VAL A 124 0.88 7.15 -2.21
C VAL A 124 0.11 8.40 -1.80
N ARG A 125 -0.17 9.27 -2.77
CA ARG A 125 -0.85 10.56 -2.57
C ARG A 125 -1.99 10.71 -3.56
N ALA A 126 -3.08 11.32 -3.10
CA ALA A 126 -4.06 11.94 -3.97
C ALA A 126 -3.86 13.46 -3.95
N TYR A 127 -3.94 14.10 -5.10
CA TYR A 127 -3.94 15.55 -5.25
C TYR A 127 -5.32 15.96 -5.79
N VAL A 128 -6.03 16.81 -5.06
CA VAL A 128 -7.40 17.23 -5.37
C VAL A 128 -7.41 18.70 -5.77
N GLY A 129 -8.19 19.04 -6.80
CA GLY A 129 -8.37 20.42 -7.26
C GLY A 129 -7.08 21.00 -7.83
N ASP A 130 -6.52 20.37 -8.87
CA ASP A 130 -5.28 20.84 -9.53
C ASP A 130 -4.10 21.03 -8.57
N GLU A 131 -3.91 20.05 -7.67
CA GLU A 131 -2.84 20.01 -6.67
C GLU A 131 -2.98 20.97 -5.47
N GLU A 132 -4.13 21.62 -5.30
CA GLU A 132 -4.39 22.47 -4.12
C GLU A 132 -4.37 21.70 -2.79
N LYS A 133 -4.83 20.44 -2.80
CA LYS A 133 -4.89 19.60 -1.59
C LYS A 133 -4.21 18.25 -1.79
N GLU A 134 -3.17 17.98 -1.00
CA GLU A 134 -2.55 16.66 -0.86
C GLU A 134 -3.29 15.82 0.20
N ILE A 135 -3.60 14.57 -0.15
CA ILE A 135 -4.18 13.57 0.74
C ILE A 135 -3.25 12.37 0.79
N ARG A 136 -2.85 12.00 2.01
CA ARG A 136 -1.94 10.86 2.24
C ARG A 136 -2.73 9.57 2.25
N LEU A 137 -2.51 8.72 1.25
CA LEU A 137 -3.20 7.43 1.12
C LEU A 137 -2.37 6.28 1.68
N GLY A 138 -1.07 6.43 1.82
CA GLY A 138 -0.25 5.40 2.41
C GLY A 138 1.23 5.68 2.32
N SER A 139 1.99 4.93 3.10
CA SER A 139 3.44 4.91 3.00
C SER A 139 3.98 3.54 3.40
N LEU A 140 4.95 3.04 2.64
CA LEU A 140 5.72 1.85 2.97
C LEU A 140 7.17 2.27 3.19
N ARG A 141 7.70 2.04 4.39
CA ARG A 141 9.11 2.31 4.69
C ARG A 141 9.99 1.24 4.05
N ILE A 142 11.05 1.66 3.38
CA ILE A 142 12.09 0.78 2.86
C ILE A 142 13.34 1.00 3.70
N ARG A 143 13.88 -0.10 4.22
CA ARG A 143 15.15 -0.09 4.95
C ARG A 143 15.97 -1.33 4.63
N LYS A 144 17.28 -1.22 4.83
CA LYS A 144 18.18 -2.37 4.78
C LYS A 144 18.00 -3.23 6.02
N LEU A 145 18.29 -4.52 5.88
CA LEU A 145 18.44 -5.41 7.01
C LEU A 145 19.60 -4.93 7.90
N THR A 146 19.37 -4.78 9.20
CA THR A 146 20.43 -4.49 10.17
C THR A 146 20.84 -5.76 10.91
N SER A 147 21.99 -5.75 11.58
CA SER A 147 22.45 -6.87 12.39
C SER A 147 21.51 -7.22 13.55
N GLU A 148 20.69 -6.27 14.00
CA GLU A 148 19.70 -6.46 15.08
C GLU A 148 18.48 -7.26 14.59
N ASP A 149 18.08 -7.10 13.32
CA ASP A 149 16.99 -7.88 12.72
C ASP A 149 17.35 -9.38 12.62
N GLY A 150 18.62 -9.68 12.31
CA GLY A 150 19.14 -11.05 12.25
C GLY A 150 19.05 -11.77 13.60
N ALA A 151 19.34 -11.06 14.70
CA ALA A 151 19.26 -11.60 16.05
C ALA A 151 17.81 -11.93 16.49
N HIS A 152 16.82 -11.16 16.02
CA HIS A 152 15.41 -11.44 16.29
C HIS A 152 14.89 -12.66 15.52
N SER A 153 15.33 -12.83 14.26
CA SER A 153 15.08 -14.04 13.46
C SER A 153 15.59 -15.30 14.17
N ASP A 154 16.80 -15.25 14.71
CA ASP A 154 17.43 -16.39 15.38
C ASP A 154 16.69 -16.77 16.68
N GLN A 155 16.19 -15.79 17.43
CA GLN A 155 15.41 -16.06 18.65
C GLN A 155 14.06 -16.73 18.37
N VAL A 156 13.39 -16.37 17.27
CA VAL A 156 12.13 -17.03 16.85
C VAL A 156 12.41 -18.48 16.43
N GLN A 157 13.46 -18.74 15.66
CA GLN A 157 13.84 -20.10 15.28
C GLN A 157 14.26 -20.99 16.47
N VAL A 158 14.90 -20.41 17.49
CA VAL A 158 15.26 -21.10 18.74
C VAL A 158 14.02 -21.44 19.57
N LEU A 159 12.99 -20.59 19.57
CA LEU A 159 11.72 -20.87 20.26
C LEU A 159 10.91 -21.96 19.54
N GLU A 160 10.87 -21.96 18.20
CA GLU A 160 10.17 -22.98 17.42
C GLU A 160 10.83 -24.37 17.51
N SER A 161 12.17 -24.43 17.55
CA SER A 161 12.91 -25.68 17.72
C SER A 161 12.72 -26.29 19.11
N ARG A 162 12.60 -25.46 20.16
CA ARG A 162 12.24 -25.90 21.52
C ARG A 162 10.81 -26.41 21.62
N ALA A 163 9.85 -25.77 20.94
CA ALA A 163 8.46 -26.22 20.91
C ALA A 163 8.29 -27.56 20.18
N LYS A 164 9.09 -27.83 19.13
CA LYS A 164 9.12 -29.13 18.44
C LYS A 164 9.80 -30.23 19.26
N ALA A 165 10.82 -29.89 20.05
CA ALA A 165 11.50 -30.85 20.93
C ALA A 165 10.62 -31.31 22.11
N GLY A 166 9.80 -30.41 22.68
CA GLY A 166 8.89 -30.73 23.80
C GLY A 166 7.73 -31.67 23.45
N LYS A 167 7.40 -31.86 22.16
CA LYS A 167 6.31 -32.75 21.71
C LYS A 167 6.72 -34.21 21.48
N ARG A 168 8.01 -34.57 21.66
CA ARG A 168 8.51 -35.94 21.46
C ARG A 168 8.65 -36.78 22.74
N ALA A 169 8.23 -36.27 23.90
CA ALA A 169 8.34 -36.97 25.18
C ALA A 169 6.97 -37.31 25.79
N THR A 170 6.15 -38.04 25.06
CA THR A 170 5.02 -38.82 25.60
C THR A 170 4.62 -39.79 24.51
N PHE A 171 5.11 -41.04 24.59
CA PHE A 171 4.43 -42.32 24.35
C PHE A 171 5.47 -43.43 24.54
#